data_AF-A0A970FML5-F1
#
_entry.id   AF-A0A970FML5-F1
#
_cell.length_a   1.000
_cell.length_b   1.000
_cell.length_c   1.000
_cell.angle_alpha   90.00
_cell.angle_beta   90.00
_cell.angle_gamma   90.00
#
_symmetry.space_group_name_H-M   'P 1'
#
loop_
_entity.id
_entity.type
_entity.pdbx_description
1 polymer ?
#
loop_
_entity_poly.entity_id
_entity_poly.type
_entity_poly.pdbx_seq_one_letter_code
_entity_poly.pdbx_strand_id
1 'polypeptide(L)'
;MDVNPWGVMALGTSGTRNYGASISYVENANGNPGTLSNPRYVHTLPYAGTTITGYDFDWQSDGAEAPANIGGGYLGPDIWFEGTAFMSIAYSILGNEAKSDSILHEIIKKQGKDGSMNGGIPYSLYGTNNNYWRMSQQNCVSSTGWFIIAASKWNPFKGESTLSGGDPGNGGQPGNGDGSNKVATPTFSLPGGTYPSKQEVTISCATEGAAIRYTTDGSTPTNKSKKFDGNKPIKVDKTMAIKAIATKNGMEDSDIAIATYVIGQDNGGGTNTVSTPYFFPAAGTYPAPQSVSIICDTPGVTIRYTTDGSTPTESSPQYTVPFTVSSNVTIKAIAFKDGMNPSPVATATYIISGGKSSSSGNNDSSTNTVATPIFSMPGGTYSSKQEVFITCETEGATIRYTTDGSTPTERSKKFTDKSIKVDKSMTIKAIAIKSGLADSDVAIVTYTINSGKDAKPKK
;
A
#
# COMPACT_ATOMS: atom_id res chain seq x y z
N MET A 1 18.34 -5.96 -23.22
CA MET A 1 17.43 -6.64 -22.25
C MET A 1 18.05 -6.48 -20.89
N ASP A 2 17.67 -5.42 -20.18
CA ASP A 2 18.64 -4.81 -19.27
C ASP A 2 17.95 -4.50 -17.96
N VAL A 3 18.41 -5.15 -16.90
CA VAL A 3 18.27 -4.61 -15.55
C VAL A 3 19.70 -4.29 -15.12
N ASN A 4 19.94 -3.33 -14.24
CA ASN A 4 19.84 -3.66 -12.83
C ASN A 4 20.21 -2.46 -11.95
N PRO A 5 19.21 -1.99 -11.21
CA PRO A 5 19.50 -1.77 -9.79
C PRO A 5 18.48 -2.39 -8.82
N TRP A 6 17.30 -2.76 -9.32
CA TRP A 6 16.31 -3.51 -8.54
C TRP A 6 16.65 -5.00 -8.46
N GLY A 7 17.46 -5.51 -9.40
CA GLY A 7 17.87 -6.90 -9.47
C GLY A 7 18.84 -7.31 -8.35
N VAL A 8 19.77 -6.44 -7.94
CA VAL A 8 20.65 -6.78 -6.79
C VAL A 8 19.93 -6.65 -5.44
N MET A 9 18.80 -5.94 -5.38
CA MET A 9 17.97 -5.92 -4.17
C MET A 9 17.02 -7.12 -4.03
N ALA A 10 16.94 -8.02 -5.02
CA ALA A 10 15.94 -9.09 -5.08
C ALA A 10 16.48 -10.52 -4.93
N LEU A 11 17.80 -10.74 -4.80
CA LEU A 11 18.35 -12.10 -4.68
C LEU A 11 18.90 -12.38 -3.28
N GLY A 12 17.97 -12.77 -2.41
CA GLY A 12 18.19 -13.51 -1.18
C GLY A 12 16.86 -13.72 -0.47
N THR A 13 16.50 -14.98 -0.18
CA THR A 13 15.21 -15.45 0.37
C THR A 13 14.82 -14.89 1.76
N SER A 14 15.52 -13.87 2.27
CA SER A 14 15.37 -13.29 3.59
C SER A 14 14.81 -11.85 3.62
N GLY A 15 14.52 -11.23 2.46
CA GLY A 15 13.77 -9.98 2.41
C GLY A 15 14.44 -8.74 3.05
N THR A 16 15.77 -8.74 3.22
CA THR A 16 16.48 -7.58 3.79
C THR A 16 17.04 -6.68 2.68
N ARG A 17 16.53 -5.45 2.56
CA ARG A 17 16.93 -4.45 1.56
C ARG A 17 18.36 -3.94 1.84
N ASN A 18 19.39 -4.60 1.30
CA ASN A 18 20.80 -4.27 1.58
C ASN A 18 21.44 -3.46 0.43
N TYR A 19 21.24 -2.14 0.45
CA TYR A 19 21.80 -1.21 -0.55
C TYR A 19 23.32 -1.23 -0.61
N GLY A 20 24.00 -1.46 0.51
CA GLY A 20 25.47 -1.51 0.58
C GLY A 20 26.05 -2.69 -0.21
N ALA A 21 25.40 -3.86 -0.14
CA ALA A 21 25.80 -5.02 -0.93
C ALA A 21 25.58 -4.79 -2.43
N SER A 22 24.48 -4.13 -2.82
CA SER A 22 24.20 -3.79 -4.22
C SER A 22 25.23 -2.84 -4.82
N ILE A 23 25.54 -1.75 -4.11
CA ILE A 23 26.60 -0.82 -4.51
C ILE A 23 27.93 -1.55 -4.58
N SER A 24 28.24 -2.38 -3.58
CA SER A 24 29.49 -3.16 -3.59
C SER A 24 29.57 -4.13 -4.76
N TYR A 25 28.46 -4.69 -5.22
CA TYR A 25 28.45 -5.57 -6.40
C TYR A 25 28.68 -4.77 -7.69
N VAL A 26 27.94 -3.68 -7.89
CA VAL A 26 28.10 -2.83 -9.09
C VAL A 26 29.50 -2.23 -9.15
N GLU A 27 30.02 -1.75 -8.02
CA GLU A 27 31.34 -1.13 -7.98
C GLU A 27 32.51 -2.15 -7.89
N ASN A 28 32.29 -3.37 -7.37
CA ASN A 28 33.38 -4.34 -7.07
C ASN A 28 33.20 -5.79 -7.61
N ALA A 29 32.36 -6.07 -8.61
CA ALA A 29 32.28 -7.40 -9.25
C ALA A 29 33.58 -7.75 -10.04
N ASN A 30 34.59 -8.26 -9.31
CA ASN A 30 35.96 -8.58 -9.75
C ASN A 30 36.07 -9.63 -10.90
N GLY A 31 37.11 -9.64 -11.75
CA GLY A 31 38.41 -8.98 -11.59
C GLY A 31 39.15 -8.64 -12.89
N ASN A 32 39.76 -7.45 -12.87
CA ASN A 32 40.68 -6.74 -13.77
C ASN A 32 40.20 -6.18 -15.13
N PRO A 33 40.31 -4.83 -15.35
CA PRO A 33 40.32 -3.69 -14.42
C PRO A 33 38.90 -3.06 -14.27
N GLY A 34 38.59 -2.29 -13.22
CA GLY A 34 39.48 -1.62 -12.28
C GLY A 34 38.86 -1.35 -10.89
N THR A 35 39.71 -0.77 -10.05
CA THR A 35 39.55 -0.47 -8.62
C THR A 35 38.48 0.60 -8.32
N LEU A 36 38.34 1.03 -7.05
CA LEU A 36 37.53 2.21 -6.62
C LEU A 36 37.74 3.49 -7.46
N SER A 37 38.86 3.56 -8.19
CA SER A 37 39.21 4.63 -9.12
C SER A 37 38.70 4.44 -10.56
N ASN A 38 38.20 3.25 -10.93
CA ASN A 38 37.76 2.93 -12.29
C ASN A 38 36.64 1.85 -12.30
N PRO A 39 35.42 2.20 -11.88
CA PRO A 39 34.28 1.27 -11.82
C PRO A 39 33.87 0.72 -13.19
N ARG A 40 33.58 -0.58 -13.24
CA ARG A 40 33.41 -1.38 -14.47
C ARG A 40 32.23 -0.99 -15.35
N TYR A 41 31.17 -0.52 -14.71
CA TYR A 41 29.93 -0.15 -15.39
C TYR A 41 29.91 1.34 -15.72
N VAL A 42 30.98 2.12 -15.52
CA VAL A 42 30.96 3.56 -15.79
C VAL A 42 31.55 3.86 -17.17
N HIS A 43 30.73 4.45 -18.03
CA HIS A 43 31.10 4.86 -19.38
C HIS A 43 30.99 6.37 -19.54
N THR A 44 31.74 6.91 -20.50
CA THR A 44 31.71 8.33 -20.86
C THR A 44 31.43 8.45 -22.35
N LEU A 45 30.34 9.14 -22.69
CA LEU A 45 29.86 9.22 -24.08
C LEU A 45 29.62 10.68 -24.50
N PRO A 46 29.99 11.05 -25.75
CA PRO A 46 29.56 12.30 -26.34
C PRO A 46 28.08 12.20 -26.73
N TYR A 47 27.28 13.16 -26.27
CA TYR A 47 25.85 13.21 -26.56
C TYR A 47 25.39 14.66 -26.72
N ALA A 48 24.79 14.99 -27.87
CA ALA A 48 24.22 16.32 -28.15
C ALA A 48 25.14 17.51 -27.80
N GLY A 49 26.45 17.40 -28.10
CA GLY A 49 27.43 18.47 -27.87
C GLY A 49 27.96 18.58 -26.43
N THR A 50 27.55 17.71 -25.51
CA THR A 50 28.15 17.55 -24.18
C THR A 50 28.74 16.14 -24.02
N THR A 51 29.54 15.95 -22.98
CA THR A 51 30.04 14.64 -22.56
C THR A 51 29.40 14.27 -21.23
N ILE A 52 28.81 13.08 -21.18
CA ILE A 52 28.10 12.56 -20.00
C ILE A 52 28.86 11.34 -19.50
N THR A 53 29.04 11.25 -18.18
CA THR A 53 29.56 10.05 -17.52
C THR A 53 28.45 9.40 -16.70
N GLY A 54 28.23 8.11 -16.87
CA GLY A 54 27.15 7.39 -16.18
C GLY A 54 27.34 5.89 -16.25
N TYR A 55 26.32 5.14 -15.83
CA TYR A 55 26.42 3.69 -15.71
C TYR A 55 25.82 2.98 -16.93
N ASP A 56 26.58 2.07 -17.53
CA ASP A 56 26.23 1.08 -18.55
C ASP A 56 26.08 -0.26 -17.85
N PHE A 57 24.88 -0.84 -17.79
CA PHE A 57 24.63 -2.06 -17.03
C PHE A 57 24.69 -3.33 -17.86
N ASP A 58 24.73 -3.21 -19.18
CA ASP A 58 24.70 -4.32 -20.12
C ASP A 58 25.91 -4.36 -21.05
N TRP A 59 26.97 -3.58 -20.78
CA TRP A 59 28.28 -3.47 -21.47
C TRP A 59 28.83 -4.73 -22.19
N GLN A 60 28.45 -5.92 -21.72
CA GLN A 60 28.76 -7.19 -22.38
C GLN A 60 28.05 -7.35 -23.74
N SER A 61 27.02 -6.56 -23.97
CA SER A 61 26.13 -6.58 -25.14
C SER A 61 26.49 -5.50 -26.16
N ASP A 62 27.42 -4.58 -25.85
CA ASP A 62 27.85 -3.49 -26.75
C ASP A 62 28.34 -4.00 -28.11
N GLY A 63 28.94 -5.19 -28.11
CA GLY A 63 29.42 -5.87 -29.31
C GLY A 63 28.36 -6.72 -30.03
N ALA A 64 27.10 -6.73 -29.58
CA ALA A 64 26.04 -7.52 -30.18
C ALA A 64 25.31 -6.75 -31.30
N GLU A 65 24.84 -7.46 -32.32
CA GLU A 65 24.08 -6.85 -33.43
C GLU A 65 22.76 -6.26 -32.92
N ALA A 66 22.55 -4.98 -33.20
CA ALA A 66 21.33 -4.26 -32.90
C ALA A 66 20.19 -4.79 -33.80
N PRO A 67 19.00 -5.08 -33.22
CA PRO A 67 17.84 -5.50 -34.00
C PRO A 67 17.50 -4.52 -35.15
N ALA A 68 17.13 -5.06 -36.31
CA ALA A 68 16.85 -4.27 -37.51
C ALA A 68 15.76 -3.21 -37.30
N ASN A 69 14.83 -3.45 -36.37
CA ASN A 69 13.74 -2.54 -36.02
C ASN A 69 14.16 -1.34 -35.17
N ILE A 70 15.42 -1.26 -34.73
CA ILE A 70 15.98 -0.08 -34.05
C ILE A 70 17.13 0.57 -34.84
N GLY A 71 17.23 0.28 -36.14
CA GLY A 71 18.15 0.94 -37.06
C GLY A 71 19.28 0.06 -37.61
N GLY A 72 19.43 -1.16 -37.09
CA GLY A 72 20.54 -2.06 -37.44
C GLY A 72 21.91 -1.54 -36.98
N GLY A 73 22.94 -2.40 -36.99
CA GLY A 73 24.29 -2.08 -36.51
C GLY A 73 24.69 -2.93 -35.31
N TYR A 74 25.52 -2.39 -34.41
CA TYR A 74 25.85 -2.99 -33.11
C TYR A 74 25.30 -2.10 -31.99
N LEU A 75 24.95 -2.67 -30.84
CA LEU A 75 24.35 -1.94 -29.72
C LEU A 75 25.26 -0.82 -29.20
N GLY A 76 26.59 -0.98 -29.28
CA GLY A 76 27.57 0.02 -28.88
C GLY A 76 27.54 0.33 -27.37
N PRO A 77 28.58 1.00 -26.83
CA PRO A 77 28.54 1.43 -25.44
C PRO A 77 27.45 2.49 -25.24
N ASP A 78 26.71 2.38 -24.14
CA ASP A 78 25.64 3.32 -23.81
C ASP A 78 25.71 3.80 -22.35
N ILE A 79 24.82 4.73 -21.98
CA ILE A 79 24.68 5.17 -20.59
C ILE A 79 23.21 5.10 -20.23
N TRP A 80 22.93 4.35 -19.16
CA TRP A 80 21.60 4.12 -18.65
C TRP A 80 21.26 5.16 -17.60
N PHE A 81 20.44 6.13 -17.97
CA PHE A 81 20.05 7.20 -17.07
C PHE A 81 19.19 6.71 -15.90
N GLU A 82 18.31 5.72 -16.10
CA GLU A 82 17.52 5.06 -15.06
C GLU A 82 18.43 4.45 -13.99
N GLY A 83 19.41 3.65 -14.43
CA GLY A 83 20.33 2.98 -13.53
C GLY A 83 21.31 3.96 -12.87
N THR A 84 21.73 4.99 -13.60
CA THR A 84 22.56 6.09 -13.07
C THR A 84 21.81 6.87 -11.99
N ALA A 85 20.55 7.22 -12.22
CA ALA A 85 19.69 7.90 -11.24
C ALA A 85 19.44 7.03 -10.00
N PHE A 86 19.25 5.72 -10.19
CA PHE A 86 19.17 4.81 -9.05
C PHE A 86 20.46 4.81 -8.22
N MET A 87 21.63 4.74 -8.86
CA MET A 87 22.90 4.73 -8.13
C MET A 87 23.03 5.98 -7.26
N SER A 88 22.61 7.14 -7.80
CA SER A 88 22.49 8.38 -7.01
C SER A 88 21.60 8.19 -5.77
N ILE A 89 20.38 7.67 -5.91
CA ILE A 89 19.46 7.44 -4.77
C ILE A 89 20.03 6.44 -3.77
N ALA A 90 20.62 5.34 -4.23
CA ALA A 90 21.18 4.31 -3.36
C ALA A 90 22.31 4.86 -2.47
N TYR A 91 23.16 5.72 -3.01
CA TYR A 91 24.19 6.40 -2.20
C TYR A 91 23.57 7.37 -1.19
N SER A 92 22.52 8.11 -1.54
CA SER A 92 21.81 8.96 -0.59
C SER A 92 21.12 8.17 0.53
N ILE A 93 20.49 7.03 0.21
CA ILE A 93 19.91 6.12 1.22
C ILE A 93 20.96 5.61 2.21
N LEU A 94 22.21 5.44 1.78
CA LEU A 94 23.34 5.06 2.63
C LEU A 94 24.03 6.26 3.30
N GLY A 95 23.53 7.48 3.11
CA GLY A 95 24.08 8.71 3.70
C GLY A 95 25.33 9.27 3.00
N ASN A 96 25.68 8.79 1.80
CA ASN A 96 26.79 9.31 1.00
C ASN A 96 26.30 10.35 -0.01
N GLU A 97 25.91 11.52 0.51
CA GLU A 97 25.31 12.59 -0.30
C GLU A 97 26.25 13.16 -1.36
N ALA A 98 27.54 13.33 -1.05
CA ALA A 98 28.52 13.86 -2.00
C ALA A 98 28.64 12.99 -3.27
N LYS A 99 28.67 11.65 -3.11
CA LYS A 99 28.68 10.73 -4.25
C LYS A 99 27.34 10.76 -4.98
N SER A 100 26.22 10.77 -4.24
CA SER A 100 24.88 10.87 -4.79
C SER A 100 24.71 12.11 -5.68
N ASP A 101 25.13 13.28 -5.20
CA ASP A 101 25.08 14.54 -5.92
C ASP A 101 26.00 14.56 -7.13
N SER A 102 27.20 13.98 -7.02
CA SER A 102 28.12 13.91 -8.16
C SER A 102 27.49 13.14 -9.34
N ILE A 103 26.79 12.04 -9.06
CA ILE A 103 26.12 11.23 -10.06
C ILE A 103 24.90 11.99 -10.63
N LEU A 104 24.13 12.65 -9.76
CA LEU A 104 22.97 13.44 -10.20
C LEU A 104 23.37 14.59 -11.13
N HIS A 105 24.49 15.27 -10.85
CA HIS A 105 25.00 16.35 -11.69
C HIS A 105 25.38 15.88 -13.10
N GLU A 106 25.89 14.65 -13.27
CA GLU A 106 26.15 14.08 -14.60
C GLU A 106 24.85 13.91 -15.41
N ILE A 107 23.76 13.51 -14.75
CA ILE A 107 22.43 13.42 -15.39
C ILE A 107 21.91 14.81 -15.77
N ILE A 108 22.11 15.81 -14.90
CA ILE A 108 21.67 17.20 -15.14
C ILE A 108 22.37 17.82 -16.36
N LYS A 109 23.63 17.46 -16.66
CA LYS A 109 24.33 17.95 -17.87
C LYS A 109 23.51 17.73 -19.15
N LYS A 110 22.65 16.70 -19.20
CA LYS A 110 21.74 16.45 -20.33
C LYS A 110 20.56 17.41 -20.43
N GLN A 111 20.08 17.92 -19.28
CA GLN A 111 18.92 18.81 -19.18
C GLN A 111 19.23 20.26 -19.56
N GLY A 112 20.52 20.63 -19.61
CA GLY A 112 20.97 22.01 -19.81
C GLY A 112 20.98 22.81 -18.50
N LYS A 113 21.73 23.92 -18.47
CA LYS A 113 21.83 24.80 -17.29
C LYS A 113 20.88 26.00 -17.34
N ASP A 114 20.26 26.26 -18.49
CA ASP A 114 19.50 27.47 -18.81
C ASP A 114 17.98 27.22 -18.96
N GLY A 115 17.52 26.00 -18.65
CA GLY A 115 16.11 25.62 -18.80
C GLY A 115 15.67 25.43 -20.27
N SER A 116 16.58 25.52 -21.24
CA SER A 116 16.28 25.10 -22.62
C SER A 116 16.26 23.57 -22.67
N MET A 117 15.05 22.99 -22.68
CA MET A 117 14.85 21.54 -22.73
C MET A 117 15.38 20.96 -24.04
N ASN A 118 16.69 20.71 -24.15
CA ASN A 118 17.34 20.20 -25.35
C ASN A 118 17.27 18.66 -25.47
N GLY A 119 16.05 18.14 -25.33
CA GLY A 119 15.74 16.72 -25.44
C GLY A 119 15.81 16.01 -24.08
N GLY A 120 14.65 15.52 -23.65
CA GLY A 120 14.51 14.68 -22.46
C GLY A 120 15.41 13.45 -22.49
N ILE A 121 15.57 12.82 -21.34
CA ILE A 121 16.31 11.57 -21.24
C ILE A 121 15.59 10.51 -22.10
N PRO A 122 16.28 9.84 -23.05
CA PRO A 122 15.70 8.74 -23.81
C PRO A 122 15.19 7.66 -22.86
N TYR A 123 13.94 7.22 -23.04
CA TYR A 123 13.29 6.24 -22.17
C TYR A 123 13.32 4.85 -22.79
N SER A 124 13.50 3.82 -21.96
CA SER A 124 13.11 2.46 -22.31
C SER A 124 11.86 2.06 -21.51
N LEU A 125 10.74 1.88 -22.21
CA LEU A 125 9.51 1.30 -21.63
C LEU A 125 9.45 -0.21 -21.84
N TYR A 126 10.45 -0.83 -22.45
CA TYR A 126 10.44 -2.28 -22.62
C TYR A 126 10.73 -2.94 -21.28
N GLY A 127 9.75 -3.69 -20.77
CA GLY A 127 9.88 -4.46 -19.54
C GLY A 127 11.20 -5.25 -19.53
N THR A 128 11.91 -5.17 -18.42
CA THR A 128 13.29 -5.61 -18.33
C THR A 128 13.36 -7.07 -17.87
N ASN A 129 14.38 -7.81 -18.31
CA ASN A 129 14.56 -9.23 -17.99
C ASN A 129 16.06 -9.53 -17.84
N ASN A 130 16.55 -9.93 -16.66
CA ASN A 130 17.92 -10.46 -16.47
C ASN A 130 18.00 -11.99 -16.48
N ASN A 131 17.02 -12.69 -17.05
CA ASN A 131 16.93 -14.15 -16.98
C ASN A 131 16.66 -14.71 -15.55
N TYR A 132 16.61 -13.86 -14.52
CA TYR A 132 16.24 -14.24 -13.14
C TYR A 132 14.88 -13.66 -12.74
N TRP A 133 14.53 -12.49 -13.27
CA TRP A 133 13.28 -11.80 -12.99
C TRP A 133 12.90 -10.89 -14.15
N ARG A 134 11.59 -10.82 -14.45
CA ARG A 134 11.03 -9.99 -15.52
C ARG A 134 10.17 -8.88 -14.92
N MET A 135 10.56 -7.62 -15.10
CA MET A 135 9.74 -6.47 -14.75
C MET A 135 8.69 -6.27 -15.83
N SER A 136 7.41 -6.29 -15.45
CA SER A 136 6.36 -5.83 -16.37
C SER A 136 6.51 -4.34 -16.63
N GLN A 137 6.35 -3.91 -17.87
CA GLN A 137 6.42 -2.51 -18.32
C GLN A 137 5.67 -1.51 -17.43
N GLN A 138 4.50 -1.90 -16.89
CA GLN A 138 3.70 -1.10 -15.97
C GLN A 138 4.36 -0.81 -14.61
N ASN A 139 5.41 -1.55 -14.25
CA ASN A 139 6.21 -1.34 -13.03
C ASN A 139 7.54 -0.64 -13.33
N CYS A 140 7.83 -0.35 -14.59
CA CYS A 140 9.01 0.39 -14.98
C CYS A 140 8.79 1.86 -14.62
N VAL A 141 9.66 2.39 -13.75
CA VAL A 141 9.74 3.83 -13.54
C VAL A 141 10.58 4.39 -14.68
N SER A 142 10.07 5.42 -15.36
CA SER A 142 10.79 6.07 -16.47
C SER A 142 12.10 6.69 -15.98
N SER A 143 13.06 6.90 -16.87
CA SER A 143 14.30 7.63 -16.57
C SER A 143 14.04 9.01 -15.97
N THR A 144 13.01 9.71 -16.45
CA THR A 144 12.55 10.98 -15.86
C THR A 144 12.02 10.78 -14.44
N GLY A 145 11.24 9.72 -14.20
CA GLY A 145 10.74 9.38 -12.86
C GLY A 145 11.90 9.08 -11.90
N TRP A 146 12.88 8.32 -12.35
CA TRP A 146 14.10 8.04 -11.57
C TRP A 146 14.90 9.29 -11.28
N PHE A 147 15.05 10.18 -12.26
CA PHE A 147 15.70 11.47 -12.05
C PHE A 147 14.96 12.31 -11.01
N ILE A 148 13.63 12.40 -11.06
CA ILE A 148 12.83 13.14 -10.07
C ILE A 148 13.01 12.54 -8.67
N ILE A 149 12.98 11.21 -8.54
CA ILE A 149 13.22 10.52 -7.27
C ILE A 149 14.64 10.82 -6.74
N ALA A 150 15.64 10.82 -7.62
CA ALA A 150 17.03 11.13 -7.27
C ALA A 150 17.24 12.58 -6.86
N ALA A 151 16.67 13.52 -7.62
CA ALA A 151 16.73 14.94 -7.33
C ALA A 151 15.99 15.31 -6.05
N SER A 152 14.86 14.66 -5.77
CA SER A 152 14.11 14.83 -4.52
C SER A 152 14.70 14.05 -3.34
N LYS A 153 15.74 13.25 -3.59
CA LYS A 153 16.35 12.36 -2.59
C LYS A 153 15.27 11.56 -1.87
N TRP A 154 14.29 11.07 -2.63
CA TRP A 154 13.15 10.36 -2.09
C TRP A 154 13.45 8.87 -2.07
N ASN A 155 13.15 8.19 -0.97
CA ASN A 155 13.28 6.75 -0.86
C ASN A 155 11.97 6.09 -1.33
N PRO A 156 11.90 5.56 -2.57
CA PRO A 156 10.65 5.03 -3.11
C PRO A 156 10.18 3.74 -2.43
N PHE A 157 11.02 3.16 -1.58
CA PHE A 157 10.74 1.92 -0.88
C PHE A 157 10.21 2.14 0.54
N LYS A 158 10.48 3.32 1.12
CA LYS A 158 10.02 3.71 2.46
C LYS A 158 9.00 4.85 2.43
N GLY A 159 8.87 5.55 1.31
CA GLY A 159 7.94 6.66 1.15
C GLY A 159 8.37 7.95 1.85
N GLU A 160 9.67 8.12 2.10
CA GLU A 160 10.23 9.24 2.88
C GLU A 160 11.44 9.87 2.17
N SER A 161 11.74 11.15 2.44
CA SER A 161 12.97 11.79 1.95
C SER A 161 14.18 11.34 2.78
N THR A 162 15.34 11.20 2.15
CA THR A 162 16.62 10.85 2.78
C THR A 162 17.42 12.08 3.22
N LEU A 163 16.96 13.30 2.92
CA LEU A 163 17.62 14.54 3.35
C LEU A 163 17.61 14.65 4.89
N SER A 164 18.78 14.57 5.50
CA SER A 164 18.96 14.82 6.92
C SER A 164 19.08 16.32 7.20
N GLY A 165 17.92 16.95 7.35
CA GLY A 165 17.80 18.31 7.88
C GLY A 165 17.29 19.34 6.88
N GLY A 166 16.23 20.05 7.30
CA GLY A 166 15.81 21.32 6.73
C GLY A 166 15.09 21.24 5.39
N ASP A 167 13.77 21.34 5.44
CA ASP A 167 12.94 21.82 4.33
C ASP A 167 13.51 23.13 3.76
N PRO A 168 13.74 23.23 2.43
CA PRO A 168 13.81 24.50 1.74
C PRO A 168 12.61 24.61 0.77
N GLY A 169 11.47 25.02 1.31
CA GLY A 169 10.69 26.16 0.83
C GLY A 169 10.30 26.20 -0.65
N ASN A 170 9.01 25.93 -0.87
CA ASN A 170 8.10 26.60 -1.82
C ASN A 170 8.70 27.50 -2.91
N GLY A 171 8.53 27.10 -4.17
CA GLY A 171 8.77 27.95 -5.34
C GLY A 171 7.91 27.57 -6.55
N GLY A 172 6.77 28.23 -6.71
CA GLY A 172 6.18 28.56 -8.02
C GLY A 172 5.29 27.50 -8.69
N GLN A 173 4.00 27.55 -8.37
CA GLN A 173 2.91 26.99 -9.17
C GLN A 173 2.77 27.75 -10.52
N PRO A 174 2.45 27.06 -11.63
CA PRO A 174 1.53 27.65 -12.59
C PRO A 174 0.34 26.73 -12.89
N GLY A 175 -0.86 27.25 -12.62
CA GLY A 175 -2.11 26.88 -13.29
C GLY A 175 -2.97 25.80 -12.65
N ASN A 176 -4.06 26.22 -11.98
CA ASN A 176 -5.12 25.37 -11.43
C ASN A 176 -5.84 24.51 -12.50
N GLY A 177 -6.00 23.23 -12.17
CA GLY A 177 -6.95 22.28 -12.75
C GLY A 177 -7.04 21.06 -11.84
N ASP A 178 -7.74 21.20 -10.70
CA ASP A 178 -7.99 20.12 -9.74
C ASP A 178 -9.08 19.16 -10.25
N GLY A 179 -8.91 17.90 -9.91
CA GLY A 179 -9.74 16.76 -10.21
C GLY A 179 -8.90 15.62 -10.74
N SER A 180 -8.22 14.86 -9.87
CA SER A 180 -7.60 13.59 -10.29
C SER A 180 -8.67 12.73 -10.97
N ASN A 181 -8.63 12.62 -12.30
CA ASN A 181 -9.63 11.88 -13.08
C ASN A 181 -9.40 10.36 -12.97
N LYS A 182 -9.11 9.84 -11.78
CA LYS A 182 -8.77 8.44 -11.52
C LYS A 182 -9.63 7.87 -10.41
N VAL A 183 -10.14 6.67 -10.60
CA VAL A 183 -10.97 5.94 -9.64
C VAL A 183 -10.11 5.55 -8.42
N ALA A 184 -10.67 5.66 -7.22
CA ALA A 184 -10.00 5.28 -5.99
C ALA A 184 -9.70 3.77 -5.94
N THR A 185 -8.51 3.41 -5.48
CA THR A 185 -8.08 2.01 -5.30
C THR A 185 -9.05 1.25 -4.39
N PRO A 186 -9.52 0.04 -4.77
CA PRO A 186 -10.37 -0.78 -3.93
C PRO A 186 -9.73 -1.12 -2.59
N THR A 187 -10.54 -1.28 -1.55
CA THR A 187 -10.12 -1.72 -0.22
C THR A 187 -10.81 -3.02 0.15
N PHE A 188 -10.10 -3.90 0.85
CA PHE A 188 -10.64 -5.16 1.36
C PHE A 188 -11.12 -4.99 2.81
N SER A 189 -12.21 -5.66 3.17
CA SER A 189 -12.71 -5.68 4.56
C SER A 189 -11.77 -6.37 5.54
N LEU A 190 -10.89 -7.25 5.06
CA LEU A 190 -9.88 -7.91 5.87
C LEU A 190 -8.50 -7.71 5.22
N PRO A 191 -7.46 -7.37 5.98
CA PRO A 191 -6.10 -7.34 5.44
C PRO A 191 -5.67 -8.74 4.97
N GLY A 192 -4.74 -8.79 4.02
CA GLY A 192 -4.04 -10.05 3.72
C GLY A 192 -3.29 -10.55 4.96
N GLY A 193 -3.26 -11.87 5.16
CA GLY A 193 -2.63 -12.49 6.32
C GLY A 193 -2.99 -13.96 6.49
N THR A 194 -2.49 -14.55 7.58
CA THR A 194 -2.80 -15.93 7.96
C THR A 194 -3.97 -15.96 8.93
N TYR A 195 -4.98 -16.76 8.61
CA TYR A 195 -6.18 -16.95 9.41
C TYR A 195 -6.38 -18.44 9.74
N PRO A 196 -6.67 -18.78 11.02
CA PRO A 196 -6.86 -20.16 11.44
C PRO A 196 -8.16 -20.78 10.90
N SER A 197 -9.11 -19.94 10.49
CA SER A 197 -10.42 -20.36 9.98
C SER A 197 -10.81 -19.61 8.71
N LYS A 198 -11.84 -20.13 8.01
CA LYS A 198 -12.36 -19.57 6.76
C LYS A 198 -12.87 -18.14 6.98
N GLN A 199 -12.55 -17.24 6.06
CA GLN A 199 -12.94 -15.83 6.12
C GLN A 199 -13.97 -15.49 5.04
N GLU A 200 -14.67 -14.37 5.26
CA GLU A 200 -15.51 -13.74 4.25
C GLU A 200 -15.03 -12.30 4.02
N VAL A 201 -14.65 -11.98 2.78
CA VAL A 201 -14.04 -10.68 2.42
C VAL A 201 -14.98 -9.91 1.50
N THR A 202 -15.30 -8.67 1.85
CA THR A 202 -15.95 -7.72 0.96
C THR A 202 -14.94 -6.72 0.39
N ILE A 203 -15.26 -6.12 -0.75
CA ILE A 203 -14.44 -5.11 -1.41
C ILE A 203 -15.25 -3.81 -1.49
N SER A 204 -14.63 -2.68 -1.18
CA SER A 204 -15.25 -1.36 -1.32
C SER A 204 -14.38 -0.41 -2.14
N CYS A 205 -14.95 0.67 -2.66
CA CYS A 205 -14.25 1.71 -3.41
C CYS A 205 -14.86 3.06 -3.01
N ALA A 206 -14.01 4.05 -2.73
CA ALA A 206 -14.46 5.38 -2.33
C ALA A 206 -15.08 6.18 -3.49
N THR A 207 -14.81 5.80 -4.74
CA THR A 207 -15.44 6.43 -5.91
C THR A 207 -16.87 5.90 -6.07
N GLU A 208 -17.85 6.74 -5.74
CA GLU A 208 -19.27 6.41 -5.84
C GLU A 208 -19.64 5.91 -7.25
N GLY A 209 -20.41 4.83 -7.32
CA GLY A 209 -20.87 4.24 -8.57
C GLY A 209 -19.79 3.48 -9.37
N ALA A 210 -18.55 3.36 -8.85
CA ALA A 210 -17.52 2.56 -9.51
C ALA A 210 -17.88 1.06 -9.48
N ALA A 211 -17.65 0.39 -10.61
CA ALA A 211 -17.80 -1.05 -10.73
C ALA A 211 -16.50 -1.76 -10.33
N ILE A 212 -16.58 -2.62 -9.32
CA ILE A 212 -15.42 -3.39 -8.84
C ILE A 212 -15.39 -4.76 -9.54
N ARG A 213 -14.21 -5.14 -10.06
CA ARG A 213 -13.93 -6.49 -10.56
C ARG A 213 -12.76 -7.10 -9.82
N TYR A 214 -12.80 -8.41 -9.62
CA TYR A 214 -11.80 -9.11 -8.83
C TYR A 214 -11.48 -10.51 -9.36
N THR A 215 -10.35 -11.02 -8.89
CA THR A 215 -9.86 -12.39 -9.08
C THR A 215 -9.53 -12.98 -7.71
N THR A 216 -9.54 -14.31 -7.58
CA THR A 216 -9.23 -15.02 -6.32
C THR A 216 -8.08 -16.01 -6.48
N ASP A 217 -7.39 -15.96 -7.62
CA ASP A 217 -6.26 -16.83 -7.97
C ASP A 217 -4.95 -16.02 -8.12
N GLY A 218 -4.97 -14.74 -7.74
CA GLY A 218 -3.84 -13.82 -7.89
C GLY A 218 -3.61 -13.29 -9.31
N SER A 219 -4.42 -13.67 -10.30
CA SER A 219 -4.34 -13.10 -11.65
C SER A 219 -4.79 -11.63 -11.67
N THR A 220 -4.30 -10.82 -12.62
CA THR A 220 -4.72 -9.41 -12.74
C THR A 220 -6.20 -9.33 -13.20
N PRO A 221 -7.07 -8.57 -12.50
CA PRO A 221 -8.46 -8.40 -12.91
C PRO A 221 -8.57 -7.70 -14.28
N THR A 222 -9.51 -8.15 -15.10
CA THR A 222 -9.86 -7.56 -16.41
C THR A 222 -11.35 -7.28 -16.47
N ASN A 223 -11.82 -6.66 -17.56
CA ASN A 223 -13.26 -6.46 -17.82
C ASN A 223 -14.07 -7.78 -17.94
N LYS A 224 -13.40 -8.95 -18.04
CA LYS A 224 -14.03 -10.28 -18.03
C LYS A 224 -13.99 -10.94 -16.66
N SER A 225 -13.21 -10.42 -15.71
CA SER A 225 -13.15 -10.94 -14.34
C SER A 225 -14.48 -10.76 -13.61
N LYS A 226 -14.68 -11.53 -12.53
CA LYS A 226 -15.93 -11.51 -11.77
C LYS A 226 -16.21 -10.10 -11.25
N LYS A 227 -17.43 -9.60 -11.48
CA LYS A 227 -17.90 -8.36 -10.86
C LYS A 227 -18.20 -8.63 -9.39
N PHE A 228 -17.71 -7.79 -8.50
CA PHE A 228 -18.03 -7.89 -7.08
C PHE A 228 -19.50 -7.48 -6.85
N ASP A 229 -20.23 -8.32 -6.13
CA ASP A 229 -21.60 -8.07 -5.67
C ASP A 229 -21.52 -7.80 -4.17
N GLY A 230 -21.79 -6.56 -3.75
CA GLY A 230 -21.68 -6.14 -2.36
C GLY A 230 -22.55 -6.95 -1.38
N ASN A 231 -23.57 -7.66 -1.88
CA ASN A 231 -24.41 -8.54 -1.07
C ASN A 231 -23.85 -9.97 -0.93
N LYS A 232 -22.75 -10.30 -1.61
CA LYS A 232 -22.14 -11.63 -1.63
C LYS A 232 -20.65 -11.53 -1.34
N PRO A 233 -20.25 -11.60 -0.05
CA PRO A 233 -18.86 -11.65 0.35
C PRO A 233 -18.08 -12.78 -0.36
N ILE A 234 -16.80 -12.53 -0.62
CA ILE A 234 -15.88 -13.51 -1.20
C ILE A 234 -15.51 -14.51 -0.10
N LYS A 235 -15.84 -15.78 -0.32
CA LYS A 235 -15.46 -16.86 0.60
C LYS A 235 -13.98 -17.19 0.42
N VAL A 236 -13.23 -17.02 1.50
CA VAL A 236 -11.81 -17.33 1.59
C VAL A 236 -11.66 -18.55 2.49
N ASP A 237 -11.74 -19.74 1.88
CA ASP A 237 -11.77 -21.03 2.60
C ASP A 237 -10.49 -21.88 2.44
N LYS A 238 -9.53 -21.35 1.71
CA LYS A 238 -8.19 -21.88 1.46
C LYS A 238 -7.24 -20.72 1.19
N THR A 239 -5.93 -21.00 1.18
CA THR A 239 -4.94 -20.01 0.75
C THR A 239 -5.25 -19.48 -0.65
N MET A 240 -5.40 -18.16 -0.78
CA MET A 240 -5.71 -17.49 -2.04
C MET A 240 -5.27 -16.02 -2.04
N ALA A 241 -5.05 -15.46 -3.23
CA ALA A 241 -4.81 -14.04 -3.40
C ALA A 241 -6.01 -13.39 -4.09
N ILE A 242 -6.57 -12.36 -3.47
CA ILE A 242 -7.61 -11.52 -4.05
C ILE A 242 -6.95 -10.28 -4.65
N LYS A 243 -7.17 -10.04 -5.94
CA LYS A 243 -6.84 -8.76 -6.59
C LYS A 243 -8.11 -8.07 -7.04
N ALA A 244 -8.17 -6.76 -6.94
CA ALA A 244 -9.35 -5.98 -7.31
C ALA A 244 -8.98 -4.69 -8.05
N ILE A 245 -9.81 -4.31 -9.02
CA ILE A 245 -9.77 -3.02 -9.74
C ILE A 245 -11.17 -2.41 -9.74
N ALA A 246 -11.25 -1.09 -9.62
CA ALA A 246 -12.49 -0.34 -9.75
C ALA A 246 -12.45 0.52 -11.01
N THR A 247 -13.58 0.55 -11.73
CA THR A 247 -13.71 1.33 -12.98
C THR A 247 -14.98 2.17 -12.95
N LYS A 248 -14.95 3.36 -13.57
CA LYS A 248 -16.12 4.23 -13.72
C LYS A 248 -16.05 4.93 -15.07
N ASN A 249 -17.15 4.91 -15.82
CA ASN A 249 -17.19 5.53 -17.15
C ASN A 249 -16.78 7.00 -17.07
N GLY A 250 -15.83 7.40 -17.91
CA GLY A 250 -15.30 8.77 -17.97
C GLY A 250 -14.13 9.05 -17.02
N MET A 251 -13.73 8.09 -16.19
CA MET A 251 -12.56 8.18 -15.29
C MET A 251 -11.50 7.15 -15.68
N GLU A 252 -10.24 7.46 -15.41
CA GLU A 252 -9.13 6.50 -15.43
C GLU A 252 -9.37 5.42 -14.37
N ASP A 253 -9.06 4.16 -14.70
CA ASP A 253 -9.23 3.04 -13.80
C ASP A 253 -8.36 3.18 -12.54
N SER A 254 -8.78 2.53 -11.45
CA SER A 254 -8.02 2.55 -10.21
C SER A 254 -6.70 1.80 -10.34
N ASP A 255 -5.79 2.01 -9.37
CA ASP A 255 -4.72 1.04 -9.16
C ASP A 255 -5.30 -0.32 -8.71
N ILE A 256 -4.52 -1.39 -8.86
CA ILE A 256 -4.91 -2.73 -8.45
C ILE A 256 -4.66 -2.90 -6.95
N ALA A 257 -5.71 -3.20 -6.20
CA ALA A 257 -5.61 -3.64 -4.82
C ALA A 257 -5.25 -5.13 -4.78
N ILE A 258 -4.41 -5.56 -3.81
CA ILE A 258 -4.05 -6.96 -3.60
C ILE A 258 -4.07 -7.33 -2.11
N ALA A 259 -4.64 -8.50 -1.79
CA ALA A 259 -4.54 -9.13 -0.48
C ALA A 259 -4.35 -10.65 -0.62
N THR A 260 -3.36 -11.20 0.07
CA THR A 260 -3.13 -12.66 0.12
C THR A 260 -3.60 -13.19 1.46
N TYR A 261 -4.47 -14.19 1.44
CA TYR A 261 -5.00 -14.87 2.61
C TYR A 261 -4.45 -16.29 2.66
N VAL A 262 -3.98 -16.72 3.82
CA VAL A 262 -3.56 -18.10 4.10
C VAL A 262 -4.56 -18.68 5.08
N ILE A 263 -5.28 -19.75 4.70
CA ILE A 263 -6.32 -20.36 5.54
C ILE A 263 -5.90 -21.78 5.94
N GLY A 264 -6.11 -22.13 7.21
CA GLY A 264 -5.90 -23.50 7.68
C GLY A 264 -4.43 -23.87 7.90
N GLN A 265 -3.53 -22.89 7.89
CA GLN A 265 -2.36 -23.00 8.77
C GLN A 265 -2.84 -22.59 10.16
N ASP A 266 -2.86 -23.53 11.09
CA ASP A 266 -2.60 -23.15 12.48
C ASP A 266 -1.34 -22.26 12.43
N ASN A 267 -1.36 -21.12 13.12
CA ASN A 267 -0.13 -20.37 13.44
C ASN A 267 0.77 -21.19 14.41
N GLY A 268 0.76 -22.52 14.31
CA GLY A 268 1.17 -23.48 15.30
C GLY A 268 0.82 -24.90 14.87
N GLY A 269 1.44 -25.39 13.79
CA GLY A 269 1.57 -26.83 13.60
C GLY A 269 2.34 -27.42 14.79
N GLY A 270 1.60 -27.81 15.84
CA GLY A 270 2.07 -28.54 17.02
C GLY A 270 2.23 -27.74 18.32
N THR A 271 2.09 -26.41 18.33
CA THR A 271 2.32 -25.60 19.54
C THR A 271 1.06 -24.86 19.96
N ASN A 272 0.75 -25.02 21.24
CA ASN A 272 -0.32 -24.39 22.00
C ASN A 272 -0.24 -22.84 21.95
N THR A 273 -0.48 -22.18 20.81
CA THR A 273 -0.13 -20.77 20.54
C THR A 273 -1.33 -19.92 20.11
N VAL A 274 -1.42 -18.68 20.60
CA VAL A 274 -2.51 -17.73 20.29
C VAL A 274 -2.43 -17.21 18.85
N SER A 275 -3.58 -17.01 18.20
CA SER A 275 -3.65 -16.42 16.85
C SER A 275 -3.10 -14.98 16.81
N THR A 276 -2.33 -14.65 15.77
CA THR A 276 -1.84 -13.28 15.53
C THR A 276 -3.00 -12.29 15.44
N PRO A 277 -2.98 -11.17 16.18
CA PRO A 277 -3.96 -10.10 16.01
C PRO A 277 -3.94 -9.50 14.61
N TYR A 278 -5.05 -8.88 14.20
CA TYR A 278 -5.13 -8.07 13.00
C TYR A 278 -5.86 -6.76 13.28
N PHE A 279 -5.65 -5.76 12.41
CA PHE A 279 -6.18 -4.42 12.58
C PHE A 279 -7.33 -4.15 11.60
N PHE A 280 -8.33 -3.41 12.06
CA PHE A 280 -9.44 -2.94 11.24
C PHE A 280 -9.73 -1.44 11.52
N PRO A 281 -9.84 -0.57 10.51
CA PRO A 281 -9.57 -0.85 9.09
C PRO A 281 -8.11 -1.28 8.87
N ALA A 282 -7.80 -1.89 7.73
CA ALA A 282 -6.44 -2.35 7.46
C ALA A 282 -5.42 -1.20 7.51
N ALA A 283 -4.13 -1.51 7.65
CA ALA A 283 -3.08 -0.52 7.50
C ALA A 283 -3.15 0.17 6.12
N GLY A 284 -2.86 1.47 6.05
CA GLY A 284 -2.94 2.22 4.80
C GLY A 284 -2.87 3.74 4.96
N THR A 285 -3.04 4.43 3.83
CA THR A 285 -3.14 5.88 3.78
C THR A 285 -4.60 6.30 3.79
N TYR A 286 -4.95 7.20 4.69
CA TYR A 286 -6.30 7.71 4.88
C TYR A 286 -6.28 9.24 4.80
N PRO A 287 -7.27 9.86 4.14
CA PRO A 287 -7.37 11.32 4.06
C PRO A 287 -7.75 11.96 5.41
N ALA A 288 -8.33 11.16 6.32
CA ALA A 288 -8.89 11.58 7.59
C ALA A 288 -8.61 10.56 8.72
N PRO A 289 -8.76 10.95 10.00
CA PRO A 289 -8.55 10.08 11.15
C PRO A 289 -9.37 8.78 11.10
N GLN A 290 -8.77 7.65 11.48
CA GLN A 290 -9.41 6.34 11.47
C GLN A 290 -9.72 5.82 12.88
N SER A 291 -10.89 5.21 13.08
CA SER A 291 -11.16 4.43 14.29
C SER A 291 -10.64 3.01 14.11
N VAL A 292 -9.55 2.68 14.81
CA VAL A 292 -8.82 1.41 14.66
C VAL A 292 -9.19 0.44 15.78
N SER A 293 -9.56 -0.77 15.38
CA SER A 293 -9.76 -1.94 16.21
C SER A 293 -8.63 -2.94 16.05
N ILE A 294 -8.32 -3.65 17.13
CA ILE A 294 -7.40 -4.79 17.15
C ILE A 294 -8.18 -6.06 17.49
N ILE A 295 -8.16 -7.04 16.61
CA ILE A 295 -9.00 -8.24 16.69
C ILE A 295 -8.12 -9.48 16.72
N CYS A 296 -8.51 -10.50 17.47
CA CYS A 296 -7.84 -11.80 17.51
C CYS A 296 -8.88 -12.92 17.47
N ASP A 297 -8.66 -13.91 16.61
CA ASP A 297 -9.59 -15.02 16.42
C ASP A 297 -9.58 -16.03 17.58
N THR A 298 -8.52 -16.04 18.41
CA THR A 298 -8.50 -16.87 19.62
C THR A 298 -9.42 -16.24 20.67
N PRO A 299 -10.51 -16.90 21.09
CA PRO A 299 -11.45 -16.29 22.04
C PRO A 299 -10.84 -16.14 23.44
N GLY A 300 -11.18 -15.05 24.11
CA GLY A 300 -10.79 -14.81 25.51
C GLY A 300 -9.31 -14.45 25.70
N VAL A 301 -8.68 -13.86 24.69
CA VAL A 301 -7.30 -13.37 24.79
C VAL A 301 -7.24 -11.99 25.45
N THR A 302 -6.08 -11.67 26.02
CA THR A 302 -5.68 -10.30 26.35
C THR A 302 -4.80 -9.76 25.23
N ILE A 303 -5.23 -8.69 24.56
CA ILE A 303 -4.45 -8.04 23.50
C ILE A 303 -3.68 -6.85 24.10
N ARG A 304 -2.37 -6.81 23.87
CA ARG A 304 -1.45 -5.73 24.26
C ARG A 304 -0.95 -5.01 23.01
N TYR A 305 -0.80 -3.69 23.08
CA TYR A 305 -0.40 -2.90 21.92
C TYR A 305 0.48 -1.71 22.26
N THR A 306 1.14 -1.18 21.24
CA THR A 306 1.97 0.03 21.27
C THR A 306 1.69 0.85 20.03
N THR A 307 1.82 2.17 20.12
CA THR A 307 1.59 3.12 19.00
C THR A 307 2.86 3.87 18.59
N ASP A 308 3.98 3.62 19.27
CA ASP A 308 5.30 4.20 19.01
C ASP A 308 6.20 3.28 18.16
N GLY A 309 5.64 2.17 17.66
CA GLY A 309 6.37 1.15 16.90
C GLY A 309 7.26 0.23 17.75
N SER A 310 7.33 0.38 19.07
CA SER A 310 8.03 -0.54 19.97
C SER A 310 7.33 -1.91 20.04
N THR A 311 8.03 -2.98 20.40
CA THR A 311 7.41 -4.31 20.53
C THR A 311 6.56 -4.37 21.81
N PRO A 312 5.26 -4.69 21.72
CA PRO A 312 4.40 -4.78 22.91
C PRO A 312 4.82 -5.96 23.81
N THR A 313 4.75 -5.75 25.13
CA THR A 313 4.99 -6.74 26.18
C THR A 313 3.71 -6.94 27.02
N GLU A 314 3.73 -7.84 28.00
CA GLU A 314 2.63 -8.02 28.94
C GLU A 314 2.31 -6.75 29.76
N SER A 315 3.28 -5.86 29.93
CA SER A 315 3.12 -4.58 30.64
C SER A 315 2.63 -3.44 29.74
N SER A 316 2.58 -3.63 28.41
CA SER A 316 2.07 -2.63 27.49
C SER A 316 0.58 -2.35 27.72
N PRO A 317 0.04 -1.23 27.22
CA PRO A 317 -1.40 -0.96 27.29
C PRO A 317 -2.25 -2.12 26.75
N GLN A 318 -3.31 -2.46 27.48
CA GLN A 318 -4.29 -3.44 27.04
C GLN A 318 -5.29 -2.80 26.08
N TYR A 319 -5.51 -3.43 24.93
CA TYR A 319 -6.59 -3.05 24.02
C TYR A 319 -7.93 -3.53 24.59
N THR A 320 -8.88 -2.60 24.75
CA THR A 320 -10.21 -2.88 25.33
C THR A 320 -11.35 -2.34 24.47
N VAL A 321 -11.13 -1.22 23.77
CA VAL A 321 -12.07 -0.61 22.84
C VAL A 321 -11.31 -0.01 21.64
N PRO A 322 -11.96 0.17 20.49
CA PRO A 322 -11.37 0.86 19.35
C PRO A 322 -10.89 2.26 19.71
N PHE A 323 -9.81 2.73 19.07
CA PHE A 323 -9.25 4.06 19.33
C PHE A 323 -8.99 4.83 18.03
N THR A 324 -9.04 6.16 18.12
CA THR A 324 -8.84 7.04 16.96
C THR A 324 -7.35 7.23 16.67
N VAL A 325 -6.98 7.06 15.41
CA VAL A 325 -5.68 7.38 14.83
C VAL A 325 -5.84 8.63 13.97
N SER A 326 -5.34 9.77 14.44
CA SER A 326 -5.48 11.07 13.77
C SER A 326 -4.21 11.59 13.09
N SER A 327 -3.11 10.85 13.18
CA SER A 327 -1.82 11.18 12.58
C SER A 327 -1.10 9.91 12.16
N ASN A 328 -0.01 10.05 11.40
CA ASN A 328 0.83 8.93 11.03
C ASN A 328 1.27 8.14 12.27
N VAL A 329 1.03 6.85 12.28
CA VAL A 329 1.32 5.99 13.44
C VAL A 329 1.66 4.58 12.97
N THR A 330 2.55 3.90 13.71
CA THR A 330 2.76 2.46 13.57
C THR A 330 2.30 1.78 14.85
N ILE A 331 1.27 0.94 14.71
CA ILE A 331 0.68 0.19 15.80
C ILE A 331 1.22 -1.24 15.74
N LYS A 332 1.70 -1.75 16.88
CA LYS A 332 2.05 -3.16 17.03
C LYS A 332 1.17 -3.80 18.08
N ALA A 333 0.80 -5.06 17.88
CA ALA A 333 -0.08 -5.80 18.79
C ALA A 333 0.36 -7.26 18.97
N ILE A 334 0.15 -7.78 20.17
CA ILE A 334 0.37 -9.19 20.54
C ILE A 334 -0.78 -9.66 21.43
N ALA A 335 -1.20 -10.91 21.29
CA ALA A 335 -2.25 -11.51 22.10
C ALA A 335 -1.71 -12.60 23.02
N PHE A 336 -2.22 -12.60 24.25
CA PHE A 336 -1.87 -13.53 25.32
C PHE A 336 -3.10 -14.31 25.78
N LYS A 337 -2.91 -15.56 26.18
CA LYS A 337 -3.94 -16.37 26.82
C LYS A 337 -3.29 -17.36 27.77
N ASP A 338 -3.83 -17.48 28.98
CA ASP A 338 -3.31 -18.37 30.00
C ASP A 338 -3.24 -19.82 29.50
N GLY A 339 -2.11 -20.45 29.75
CA GLY A 339 -1.85 -21.80 29.29
C GLY A 339 -1.71 -21.92 27.78
N MET A 340 -1.44 -20.84 27.04
CA MET A 340 -1.04 -20.84 25.63
C MET A 340 0.21 -19.96 25.44
N ASN A 341 1.07 -20.28 24.48
CA ASN A 341 2.14 -19.42 23.99
C ASN A 341 1.53 -18.13 23.40
N PRO A 342 2.17 -16.97 23.60
CA PRO A 342 1.74 -15.71 23.00
C PRO A 342 1.71 -15.77 21.48
N SER A 343 0.89 -14.93 20.86
CA SER A 343 0.87 -14.81 19.42
C SER A 343 2.17 -14.22 18.86
N PRO A 344 2.44 -14.36 17.55
CA PRO A 344 3.34 -13.44 16.85
C PRO A 344 2.89 -11.98 16.99
N VAL A 345 3.83 -11.04 16.81
CA VAL A 345 3.55 -9.59 16.83
C VAL A 345 2.97 -9.16 15.48
N ALA A 346 1.77 -8.58 15.50
CA ALA A 346 1.15 -7.90 14.37
C ALA A 346 1.68 -6.46 14.27
N THR A 347 1.83 -5.94 13.05
CA THR A 347 2.23 -4.54 12.79
C THR A 347 1.32 -3.91 11.74
N ALA A 348 0.85 -2.69 12.00
CA ALA A 348 0.07 -1.89 11.05
C ALA A 348 0.57 -0.44 11.06
N THR A 349 0.74 0.13 9.87
CA THR A 349 1.10 1.55 9.70
C THR A 349 -0.07 2.30 9.08
N TYR A 350 -0.49 3.37 9.73
CA TYR A 350 -1.51 4.29 9.23
C TYR A 350 -0.83 5.60 8.87
N ILE A 351 -1.11 6.11 7.67
CA ILE A 351 -0.70 7.43 7.23
C ILE A 351 -1.96 8.28 7.14
N ILE A 352 -2.06 9.34 7.94
CA ILE A 352 -3.17 10.28 7.90
C ILE A 352 -2.68 11.51 7.16
N SER A 353 -3.05 11.64 5.88
CA SER A 353 -2.52 12.67 4.98
C SER A 353 -3.05 14.08 5.26
N GLY A 354 -3.86 14.26 6.32
CA GLY A 354 -4.25 15.57 6.81
C GLY A 354 -4.86 16.43 5.70
N GLY A 355 -5.97 15.99 5.13
CA GLY A 355 -6.84 16.93 4.44
C GLY A 355 -7.36 17.91 5.49
N LYS A 356 -6.71 19.07 5.65
CA LYS A 356 -7.45 20.25 6.10
C LYS A 356 -8.61 20.34 5.13
N SER A 357 -9.84 20.12 5.60
CA SER A 357 -10.97 20.77 4.98
C SER A 357 -10.63 22.26 5.03
N SER A 358 -10.09 22.77 3.93
CA SER A 358 -10.11 24.19 3.66
C SER A 358 -11.58 24.57 3.63
N SER A 359 -12.10 24.98 4.79
CA SER A 359 -13.21 25.90 4.86
C SER A 359 -12.72 27.22 4.26
N SER A 360 -12.55 27.25 2.94
CA SER A 360 -12.56 28.46 2.15
C SER A 360 -13.98 28.56 1.62
N GLY A 361 -14.74 29.54 2.10
CA GLY A 361 -16.12 29.77 1.72
C GLY A 361 -16.25 30.23 0.28
N ASN A 362 -16.03 29.33 -0.67
CA ASN A 362 -16.41 29.50 -2.06
C ASN A 362 -17.38 28.40 -2.44
N ASN A 363 -18.56 28.86 -2.84
CA ASN A 363 -19.70 28.08 -3.30
C ASN A 363 -19.34 27.47 -4.67
N ASP A 364 -18.55 26.39 -4.66
CA ASP A 364 -18.26 25.57 -5.83
C ASP A 364 -18.74 24.13 -5.57
N SER A 365 -19.54 23.64 -6.51
CA SER A 365 -20.45 22.52 -6.35
C SER A 365 -19.73 21.20 -6.65
N SER A 366 -18.90 20.73 -5.70
CA SER A 366 -18.29 19.39 -5.72
C SER A 366 -18.49 18.67 -4.37
N THR A 367 -19.59 17.91 -4.35
CA THR A 367 -20.13 16.95 -3.34
C THR A 367 -20.42 17.45 -1.93
N ASN A 368 -21.56 18.12 -1.79
CA ASN A 368 -22.25 18.44 -0.53
C ASN A 368 -22.86 17.18 0.14
N THR A 369 -22.08 16.14 0.44
CA THR A 369 -22.58 14.82 0.94
C THR A 369 -21.87 14.39 2.23
N VAL A 370 -22.59 13.75 3.15
CA VAL A 370 -22.06 13.21 4.42
C VAL A 370 -21.20 11.95 4.15
N ALA A 371 -20.11 11.79 4.89
CA ALA A 371 -19.23 10.62 4.81
C ALA A 371 -19.95 9.35 5.28
N THR A 372 -19.78 8.27 4.53
CA THR A 372 -20.35 6.94 4.83
C THR A 372 -19.88 6.42 6.20
N PRO A 373 -20.79 5.92 7.06
CA PRO A 373 -20.41 5.35 8.34
C PRO A 373 -19.45 4.16 8.20
N ILE A 374 -18.55 4.01 9.16
CA ILE A 374 -17.58 2.92 9.24
C ILE A 374 -17.86 2.09 10.50
N PHE A 375 -17.95 0.77 10.35
CA PHE A 375 -18.10 -0.16 11.47
C PHE A 375 -16.74 -0.45 12.11
N SER A 376 -16.66 -0.63 13.42
CA SER A 376 -15.38 -0.92 14.08
C SER A 376 -14.87 -2.34 13.83
N MET A 377 -15.69 -3.24 13.33
CA MET A 377 -15.32 -4.63 13.06
C MET A 377 -15.78 -5.04 11.67
N PRO A 378 -14.97 -5.85 10.95
CA PRO A 378 -15.38 -6.38 9.67
C PRO A 378 -16.59 -7.30 9.82
N GLY A 379 -17.33 -7.52 8.72
CA GLY A 379 -18.34 -8.58 8.68
C GLY A 379 -17.67 -9.96 8.66
N GLY A 380 -18.43 -10.99 9.03
CA GLY A 380 -17.92 -12.35 8.99
C GLY A 380 -18.54 -13.28 10.03
N THR A 381 -17.92 -14.44 10.20
CA THR A 381 -18.35 -15.47 11.15
C THR A 381 -17.55 -15.39 12.44
N TYR A 382 -18.23 -15.29 13.57
CA TYR A 382 -17.65 -15.20 14.90
C TYR A 382 -18.17 -16.33 15.79
N SER A 383 -17.32 -16.85 16.66
CA SER A 383 -17.66 -17.91 17.63
C SER A 383 -18.18 -17.36 18.96
N SER A 384 -18.05 -16.05 19.18
CA SER A 384 -18.48 -15.33 20.39
C SER A 384 -19.29 -14.09 20.02
N LYS A 385 -19.99 -13.52 21.02
CA LYS A 385 -20.74 -12.26 20.88
C LYS A 385 -19.77 -11.10 20.60
N GLN A 386 -20.18 -10.16 19.76
CA GLN A 386 -19.37 -8.98 19.40
C GLN A 386 -20.01 -7.68 19.90
N GLU A 387 -19.17 -6.65 20.09
CA GLU A 387 -19.58 -5.28 20.35
C GLU A 387 -19.08 -4.38 19.21
N VAL A 388 -20.02 -3.85 18.42
CA VAL A 388 -19.71 -3.11 17.19
C VAL A 388 -19.95 -1.63 17.41
N PHE A 389 -18.94 -0.80 17.16
CA PHE A 389 -19.06 0.66 17.15
C PHE A 389 -19.24 1.15 15.72
N ILE A 390 -19.83 2.34 15.56
CA ILE A 390 -19.97 3.00 14.26
C ILE A 390 -19.40 4.40 14.38
N THR A 391 -18.52 4.79 13.47
CA THR A 391 -17.98 6.15 13.38
C THR A 391 -18.35 6.79 12.06
N CYS A 392 -18.35 8.11 12.01
CA CYS A 392 -18.53 8.90 10.79
C CYS A 392 -17.55 10.07 10.85
N GLU A 393 -16.84 10.32 9.76
CA GLU A 393 -15.84 11.38 9.68
C GLU A 393 -16.47 12.78 9.55
N THR A 394 -17.71 12.88 9.07
CA THR A 394 -18.42 14.15 9.03
C THR A 394 -18.78 14.60 10.44
N GLU A 395 -17.99 15.53 10.96
CA GLU A 395 -18.19 16.08 12.30
C GLU A 395 -19.63 16.60 12.48
N GLY A 396 -20.27 16.20 13.58
CA GLY A 396 -21.65 16.56 13.90
C GLY A 396 -22.72 15.81 13.11
N ALA A 397 -22.37 14.86 12.23
CA ALA A 397 -23.35 14.00 11.61
C ALA A 397 -24.02 13.06 12.63
N THR A 398 -25.32 12.85 12.47
CA THR A 398 -26.08 11.87 13.25
C THR A 398 -26.08 10.53 12.51
N ILE A 399 -25.54 9.50 13.16
CA ILE A 399 -25.55 8.14 12.63
C ILE A 399 -26.86 7.43 13.03
N ARG A 400 -27.55 6.88 12.03
CA ARG A 400 -28.77 6.06 12.14
C ARG A 400 -28.49 4.65 11.66
N TYR A 401 -29.03 3.64 12.34
CA TYR A 401 -28.78 2.24 11.98
C TYR A 401 -29.98 1.32 12.18
N THR A 402 -29.92 0.17 11.51
CA THR A 402 -30.82 -0.97 11.64
C THR A 402 -30.00 -2.23 11.89
N THR A 403 -30.59 -3.25 12.51
CA THR A 403 -29.92 -4.53 12.86
C THR A 403 -30.61 -5.74 12.24
N ASP A 404 -31.58 -5.51 11.35
CA ASP A 404 -32.39 -6.52 10.67
C ASP A 404 -32.16 -6.52 9.15
N GLY A 405 -31.17 -5.75 8.67
CA GLY A 405 -30.87 -5.58 7.25
C GLY A 405 -31.81 -4.64 6.49
N SER A 406 -32.81 -4.02 7.13
CA SER A 406 -33.64 -2.99 6.50
C SER A 406 -32.84 -1.70 6.26
N THR A 407 -33.20 -0.90 5.26
CA THR A 407 -32.51 0.36 4.97
C THR A 407 -32.79 1.38 6.09
N PRO A 408 -31.76 1.97 6.71
CA PRO A 408 -31.95 2.95 7.78
C PRO A 408 -32.52 4.27 7.25
N THR A 409 -33.31 4.96 8.08
CA THR A 409 -33.90 6.28 7.83
C THR A 409 -33.63 7.21 9.01
N GLU A 410 -34.02 8.48 8.93
CA GLU A 410 -33.98 9.43 10.05
C GLU A 410 -34.73 8.94 11.31
N ARG A 411 -35.71 8.03 11.15
CA ARG A 411 -36.48 7.46 12.26
C ARG A 411 -35.85 6.20 12.85
N SER A 412 -34.84 5.64 12.21
CA SER A 412 -34.12 4.46 12.71
C SER A 412 -33.35 4.77 14.00
N LYS A 413 -32.83 3.73 14.66
CA LYS A 413 -32.11 3.88 15.93
C LYS A 413 -30.91 4.81 15.74
N LYS A 414 -30.74 5.78 16.65
CA LYS A 414 -29.57 6.66 16.67
C LYS A 414 -28.42 5.93 17.37
N PHE A 415 -27.22 5.98 16.79
CA PHE A 415 -26.01 5.50 17.45
C PHE A 415 -25.51 6.57 18.44
N THR A 416 -25.26 6.17 19.70
CA THR A 416 -24.90 7.07 20.81
C THR A 416 -23.75 6.50 21.66
N ASP A 417 -22.74 5.93 21.01
CA ASP A 417 -21.42 5.59 21.58
C ASP A 417 -21.31 4.43 22.58
N LYS A 418 -22.40 3.68 22.85
CA LYS A 418 -22.34 2.49 23.75
C LYS A 418 -21.92 1.18 23.08
N SER A 419 -21.80 1.13 21.76
CA SER A 419 -21.73 -0.07 20.90
C SER A 419 -23.09 -0.73 20.58
N ILE A 420 -23.12 -1.53 19.52
CA ILE A 420 -24.21 -2.41 19.11
C ILE A 420 -23.82 -3.84 19.48
N LYS A 421 -24.65 -4.47 20.32
CA LYS A 421 -24.45 -5.86 20.72
C LYS A 421 -24.87 -6.80 19.58
N VAL A 422 -23.93 -7.61 19.12
CA VAL A 422 -24.14 -8.66 18.11
C VAL A 422 -24.03 -10.01 18.83
N ASP A 423 -25.15 -10.46 19.40
CA ASP A 423 -25.24 -11.72 20.15
C ASP A 423 -25.88 -12.88 19.36
N LYS A 424 -26.32 -12.59 18.14
CA LYS A 424 -26.84 -13.52 17.13
C LYS A 424 -26.49 -13.02 15.74
N SER A 425 -26.56 -13.90 14.74
CA SER A 425 -26.35 -13.50 13.34
C SER A 425 -27.31 -12.37 12.93
N MET A 426 -26.78 -11.31 12.34
CA MET A 426 -27.54 -10.13 11.94
C MET A 426 -26.83 -9.33 10.85
N THR A 427 -27.59 -8.52 10.13
CA THR A 427 -27.06 -7.51 9.21
C THR A 427 -27.30 -6.13 9.79
N ILE A 428 -26.22 -5.38 9.97
CA ILE A 428 -26.28 -3.98 10.41
C ILE A 428 -26.13 -3.10 9.18
N LYS A 429 -27.07 -2.16 8.99
CA LYS A 429 -26.95 -1.09 8.01
C LYS A 429 -26.92 0.25 8.73
N ALA A 430 -26.10 1.18 8.27
CA ALA A 430 -25.95 2.50 8.87
C ALA A 430 -25.91 3.61 7.82
N ILE A 431 -26.49 4.76 8.15
CA ILE A 431 -26.46 6.00 7.35
C ILE A 431 -26.09 7.16 8.28
N ALA A 432 -25.30 8.11 7.80
CA ALA A 432 -24.99 9.35 8.50
C ALA A 432 -25.72 10.52 7.84
N ILE A 433 -26.30 11.37 8.69
CA ILE A 433 -27.21 12.44 8.29
C ILE A 433 -26.76 13.75 8.95
N LYS A 434 -26.63 14.82 8.18
CA LYS A 434 -26.30 16.16 8.69
C LYS A 434 -27.11 17.20 7.94
N SER A 435 -27.85 18.02 8.70
CA SER A 435 -28.68 19.08 8.13
C SER A 435 -27.90 19.98 7.19
N GLY A 436 -28.44 20.21 5.99
CA GLY A 436 -27.81 21.04 4.95
C GLY A 436 -26.84 20.30 4.03
N LEU A 437 -26.54 19.03 4.30
CA LEU A 437 -25.77 18.14 3.43
C LEU A 437 -26.69 17.03 2.90
N ALA A 438 -26.36 16.45 1.75
CA ALA A 438 -26.96 15.20 1.30
C ALA A 438 -26.53 14.05 2.23
N ASP A 439 -27.43 13.11 2.49
CA ASP A 439 -27.15 11.95 3.34
C ASP A 439 -26.03 11.09 2.78
N SER A 440 -25.34 10.36 3.64
CA SER A 440 -24.31 9.44 3.21
C SER A 440 -24.88 8.25 2.43
N ASP A 441 -24.00 7.52 1.74
CA ASP A 441 -24.32 6.15 1.34
C ASP A 441 -24.63 5.29 2.58
N VAL A 442 -25.39 4.20 2.36
CA VAL A 442 -25.69 3.22 3.39
C VAL A 442 -24.53 2.24 3.53
N ALA A 443 -23.84 2.30 4.66
CA ALA A 443 -22.88 1.27 5.07
C ALA A 443 -23.62 -0.02 5.44
N ILE A 444 -23.08 -1.17 5.07
CA ILE A 444 -23.65 -2.49 5.37
C ILE A 444 -22.58 -3.45 5.88
N VAL A 445 -22.91 -4.21 6.92
CA VAL A 445 -22.07 -5.29 7.45
C VAL A 445 -22.95 -6.45 7.91
N THR A 446 -22.51 -7.68 7.65
CA THR A 446 -23.21 -8.90 8.09
C THR A 446 -22.33 -9.70 9.04
N TYR A 447 -22.90 -10.05 10.19
CA TYR A 447 -22.28 -10.89 11.21
C TYR A 447 -23.01 -12.22 11.29
N THR A 448 -22.25 -13.31 11.34
CA THR A 448 -22.76 -14.65 11.65
C THR A 448 -22.20 -15.08 13.00
N ILE A 449 -23.06 -15.34 14.00
CA ILE A 449 -22.62 -15.82 15.31
C ILE A 449 -22.87 -17.32 15.38
N ASN A 450 -21.79 -18.11 15.35
CA ASN A 450 -21.82 -19.54 15.59
C ASN A 450 -21.55 -19.79 17.06
N SER A 451 -22.59 -19.68 17.89
CA SER A 451 -22.50 -20.13 19.28
C SER A 451 -22.16 -21.62 19.26
N GLY A 452 -20.98 -22.00 19.77
CA GLY A 452 -20.61 -23.40 19.89
C GLY A 452 -21.74 -24.17 20.59
N LYS A 453 -22.31 -25.18 19.93
CA LYS A 453 -22.99 -26.24 20.68
C LYS A 453 -21.88 -26.86 21.53
N ASP A 454 -21.98 -26.75 22.84
CA ASP A 454 -21.16 -27.53 23.76
C ASP A 454 -21.16 -28.98 23.26
N ALA A 455 -20.02 -29.44 22.75
CA ALA A 455 -19.80 -30.84 22.52
C ALA A 455 -19.79 -31.47 23.91
N LYS A 456 -20.96 -31.95 24.36
CA LYS A 456 -21.04 -32.83 25.52
C LYS A 456 -19.99 -33.92 25.30
N PRO A 457 -19.04 -34.12 26.23
CA PRO A 457 -18.12 -35.24 26.11
C PRO A 457 -18.96 -36.50 26.06
N LYS A 458 -18.84 -37.26 24.97
CA LYS A 458 -19.42 -38.61 24.92
C LYS A 458 -18.72 -39.41 26.00
N LYS A 459 -19.48 -39.75 27.05
CA LYS A 459 -19.10 -40.73 28.07
C LYS A 459 -18.88 -42.09 27.45
#